data_AF-A0A8T3RUY4-F1
#
_entry.id   AF-A0A8T3RUY4-F1
#
_cell.length_a   1.000
_cell.length_b   1.000
_cell.length_c   1.000
_cell.angle_alpha   90.00
_cell.angle_beta   90.00
_cell.angle_gamma   90.00
#
_symmetry.space_group_name_H-M   'P 1'
#
loop_
_entity.id
_entity.type
_entity.pdbx_description
1 polymer ?
#
loop_
_entity_poly.entity_id
_entity_poly.type
_entity_poly.pdbx_seq_one_letter_code
_entity_poly.pdbx_strand_id
1 'polypeptide(L)' 'MSDPEFEKKDLSLIDVAKSTAMSFFGVQRGEIRERDFNKGKISHFIIAGLIFTILFIVLIYTIVRVILHNTGL' A
#
# COMPACT_ATOMS: atom_id res chain seq x y z
N MET A 1 37.77 20.81 4.64
CA MET A 1 36.32 20.76 4.38
C MET A 1 35.93 19.30 4.55
N SER A 2 35.54 18.92 5.77
CA SER A 2 35.22 17.55 6.15
C SER A 2 33.78 17.26 5.75
N ASP A 3 33.58 16.22 4.95
CA ASP A 3 32.28 15.72 4.50
C ASP A 3 31.43 15.34 5.73
N PRO A 4 30.14 15.73 5.85
CA PRO A 4 29.34 15.33 6.99
C PRO A 4 28.99 13.86 6.84
N GLU A 5 29.53 13.02 7.74
CA GLU A 5 29.12 11.63 7.89
C GLU A 5 27.60 11.58 8.07
N PHE A 6 26.91 11.00 7.10
CA PHE A 6 25.51 10.62 7.24
C PHE A 6 25.41 9.54 8.31
N GLU A 7 25.14 9.98 9.53
CA GLU A 7 24.85 9.15 10.69
C GLU A 7 23.66 8.23 10.35
N LYS A 8 23.91 6.91 10.29
CA LYS A 8 22.85 5.90 10.14
C LYS A 8 22.03 5.86 11.42
N LYS A 9 21.05 6.75 11.53
CA LYS A 9 20.07 6.73 12.61
C LYS A 9 19.14 5.55 12.39
N ASP A 10 19.11 4.61 13.33
CA ASP A 10 18.18 3.48 13.31
C ASP A 10 16.75 4.01 13.15
N LEU A 11 16.03 3.47 12.17
CA LEU A 11 14.68 3.91 11.85
C LEU A 11 13.79 3.72 13.07
N SER A 12 13.26 4.81 13.62
CA SER A 12 12.31 4.76 14.72
C SER A 12 11.03 4.06 14.26
N LEU A 13 10.34 3.37 15.17
CA LEU A 13 9.01 2.79 14.90
C LEU A 13 8.02 3.83 14.34
N ILE A 14 8.20 5.10 14.73
CA ILE A 14 7.41 6.24 14.24
C ILE A 14 7.73 6.54 12.77
N ASP A 15 8.99 6.42 12.37
CA ASP A 15 9.43 6.63 10.98
C ASP A 15 8.92 5.50 10.08
N VAL A 16 8.91 4.26 10.58
CA VAL A 16 8.31 3.11 9.91
C VAL A 16 6.81 3.32 9.71
N ALA A 17 6.07 3.71 10.76
CA ALA A 17 4.63 3.98 10.67
C ALA A 17 4.29 5.10 9.67
N LYS A 18 5.07 6.20 9.68
CA LYS A 18 4.93 7.29 8.70
C LYS A 18 5.24 6.83 7.28
N SER A 19 6.29 6.03 7.10
CA SER A 19 6.67 5.49 5.79
C SER A 19 5.59 4.56 5.24
N THR A 20 5.00 3.70 6.08
CA THR A 20 3.89 2.83 5.71
C THR A 20 2.65 3.63 5.32
N ALA A 21 2.29 4.66 6.10
CA ALA A 21 1.15 5.53 5.77
C ALA A 21 1.33 6.25 4.42
N MET A 22 2.51 6.77 4.12
CA MET A 22 2.81 7.39 2.82
C MET A 22 2.74 6.39 1.64
N SER A 23 3.11 5.13 1.88
CA SER A 23 2.95 4.05 0.89
C SER A 23 1.48 3.74 0.59
N PHE A 24 0.59 3.82 1.57
CA PHE A 24 -0.85 3.66 1.35
C PHE A 24 -1.48 4.84 0.61
N PHE A 25 -0.94 6.05 0.75
CA PHE A 25 -1.37 7.25 0.02
C PHE A 25 -0.84 7.33 -1.43
N GLY A 26 -0.12 6.31 -1.90
CA GLY A 26 0.38 6.25 -3.28
C GLY A 26 1.65 7.07 -3.56
N VAL A 27 2.24 7.70 -2.53
CA VAL A 27 3.53 8.44 -2.65
C VAL A 27 4.69 7.48 -2.42
N GLN A 28 4.69 6.37 -3.17
CA GLN A 28 5.76 5.38 -3.08
C GLN A 28 6.96 5.89 -3.91
N ARG A 29 8.02 6.34 -3.23
CA ARG A 29 9.28 6.75 -3.86
C ARG A 29 9.82 5.61 -4.75
N GLY A 30 10.43 5.99 -5.87
CA GLY A 30 10.89 5.09 -6.93
C GLY A 30 11.81 3.95 -6.47
N GLU A 31 12.46 4.06 -5.30
CA GLU A 31 13.34 3.03 -4.73
C GLU A 31 12.60 1.71 -4.38
N ILE A 32 11.34 1.78 -3.93
CA ILE A 32 10.55 0.57 -3.66
C ILE A 32 10.12 -0.08 -4.99
N ARG A 33 9.81 0.75 -5.98
CA ARG A 33 9.47 0.31 -7.35
C ARG A 33 10.67 -0.31 -8.06
N GLU A 34 11.86 0.28 -8.00
CA GLU A 34 13.06 -0.29 -8.62
C GLU A 34 13.45 -1.64 -8.00
N ARG A 35 13.26 -1.82 -6.69
CA ARG A 35 13.49 -3.11 -6.02
C ARG A 35 12.49 -4.16 -6.46
N ASP A 36 11.23 -3.78 -6.56
CA ASP A 36 10.14 -4.67 -6.96
C ASP A 36 10.17 -5.01 -8.45
N PHE A 37 10.62 -4.09 -9.30
CA PHE A 37 10.82 -4.32 -10.74
C PHE A 37 12.12 -5.08 -11.05
N ASN A 38 13.18 -4.93 -10.25
CA ASN A 38 14.44 -5.70 -10.44
C ASN A 38 14.38 -7.11 -9.85
N LYS A 39 13.56 -7.37 -8.82
CA LYS A 39 13.49 -8.67 -8.14
C LYS A 39 12.18 -9.44 -8.36
N GLY A 40 11.11 -8.80 -8.82
CA GLY A 40 9.79 -9.40 -9.00
C GLY A 40 9.21 -9.19 -10.40
N LYS A 41 8.47 -10.19 -10.91
CA LYS A 41 7.73 -10.03 -12.18
C LYS A 41 6.54 -9.10 -11.94
N ILE A 42 6.42 -8.04 -12.76
CA ILE A 42 5.29 -7.09 -12.80
C ILE A 42 3.92 -7.78 -12.72
N SER A 43 3.80 -8.96 -13.31
CA SER A 43 2.59 -9.80 -13.25
C SER A 43 2.04 -10.03 -11.83
N HIS A 44 2.89 -10.16 -10.81
CA HIS A 44 2.44 -10.36 -9.43
C HIS A 44 1.71 -9.12 -8.88
N PHE A 45 2.18 -7.92 -9.22
CA PHE A 45 1.53 -6.68 -8.81
C PHE A 45 0.17 -6.50 -9.47
N ILE A 46 0.05 -6.85 -10.75
CA ILE A 46 -1.22 -6.80 -11.48
C ILE A 46 -2.21 -7.80 -10.86
N ILE A 47 -1.78 -9.03 -10.59
CA ILE A 47 -2.62 -10.06 -9.95
C ILE A 47 -3.08 -9.61 -8.56
N ALA A 48 -2.17 -9.08 -7.73
CA ALA A 48 -2.50 -8.58 -6.40
C ALA A 48 -3.52 -7.42 -6.46
N GLY A 49 -3.31 -6.46 -7.37
CA GLY A 49 -4.24 -5.35 -7.58
C GLY A 49 -5.62 -5.83 -8.07
N LEU A 50 -5.66 -6.83 -8.94
CA LEU A 50 -6.91 -7.42 -9.42
C LEU A 50 -7.68 -8.11 -8.29
N ILE A 51 -7.00 -8.94 -7.50
CA ILE A 51 -7.59 -9.60 -6.32
C ILE A 51 -8.14 -8.57 -5.34
N PHE A 52 -7.36 -7.54 -5.04
CA PHE A 52 -7.77 -6.45 -4.16
C PHE A 52 -9.02 -5.74 -4.68
N THR A 53 -9.07 -5.45 -5.98
CA THR A 53 -10.22 -4.78 -6.62
C THR A 53 -11.48 -5.63 -6.51
N ILE A 54 -11.39 -6.94 -6.78
CA ILE A 54 -12.52 -7.86 -6.66
C ILE A 54 -13.03 -7.90 -5.21
N LEU A 55 -12.13 -8.04 -4.24
CA LEU A 55 -12.49 -8.03 -2.82
C LEU A 55 -13.17 -6.73 -2.41
N PHE A 56 -12.68 -5.60 -2.90
CA PHE A 56 -13.26 -4.29 -2.62
C PHE A 56 -14.69 -4.15 -3.17
N ILE A 57 -14.93 -4.61 -4.40
CA ILE A 57 -16.27 -4.61 -5.00
C ILE A 57 -17.22 -5.50 -4.19
N VAL A 58 -16.78 -6.72 -3.82
CA VAL A 58 -17.58 -7.64 -3.00
C VAL A 58 -17.92 -7.00 -1.66
N LEU A 59 -16.95 -6.36 -1.01
CA LEU A 59 -17.16 -5.66 0.26
C LEU A 59 -18.23 -4.58 0.15
N ILE A 60 -18.11 -3.67 -0.82
CA ILE A 60 -19.09 -2.61 -1.03
C ILE A 60 -20.47 -3.21 -1.35
N TYR A 61 -20.53 -4.22 -2.22
CA TYR A 61 -21.77 -4.90 -2.57
C TYR A 61 -22.44 -5.49 -1.32
N THR A 62 -21.68 -6.19 -0.45
CA THR A 62 -22.21 -6.74 0.80
C THR A 62 -22.75 -5.66 1.72
N ILE A 63 -22.00 -4.55 1.89
CA ILE A 63 -22.45 -3.42 2.70
C ILE A 63 -23.77 -2.86 2.17
N VAL A 64 -23.86 -2.59 0.87
CA VAL A 64 -25.08 -2.09 0.24
C VAL A 64 -26.24 -3.05 0.44
N ARG A 65 -26.01 -4.36 0.26
CA ARG A 65 -27.05 -5.38 0.43
C ARG A 65 -27.56 -5.44 1.87
N VAL A 66 -26.67 -5.34 2.85
CA VAL A 66 -27.04 -5.30 4.27
C VAL A 66 -27.87 -4.05 4.57
N ILE A 67 -27.46 -2.89 4.05
CA ILE A 67 -28.22 -1.64 4.23
C ILE A 67 -29.61 -1.77 3.63
N LEU A 68 -29.74 -2.24 2.39
CA LEU A 68 -31.03 -2.40 1.72
C LEU A 68 -31.96 -3.34 2.51
N HIS A 69 -31.44 -4.50 2.92
CA HIS A 69 -32.17 -5.46 3.75
C HIS A 69 -32.65 -4.84 5.07
N ASN A 70 -31.79 -4.06 5.72
CA ASN A 70 -32.14 -3.39 6.98
C ASN A 70 -33.15 -2.25 6.80
N THR A 71 -33.23 -1.64 5.61
CA THR A 71 -34.23 -0.62 5.28
C THR A 71 -35.57 -1.20 4.79
N GLY A 72 -35.68 -2.53 4.68
CA GLY A 72 -36.91 -3.20 4.23
C GLY A 72 -37.10 -3.21 2.70
N LEU A 73 -36.03 -3.01 1.94
CA LEU A 73 -35.96 -3.18 0.48
C LEU A 73 -35.39 -4.55 0.10
#